data_AF-A0A931D3V9-F1
#
_entry.id   AF-A0A931D3V9-F1
#
_cell.length_a   1.000
_cell.length_b   1.000
_cell.length_c   1.000
_cell.angle_alpha   90.00
_cell.angle_beta   90.00
_cell.angle_gamma   90.00
#
_symmetry.space_group_name_H-M   'P 1'
#
loop_
_entity.id
_entity.type
_entity.pdbx_description
1 polymer ?
#
loop_
_entity_poly.entity_id
_entity_poly.type
_entity_poly.pdbx_seq_one_letter_code
_entity_poly.pdbx_strand_id
1 'polypeptide(L)'
;MSQCYKPGDFKTYFNENMKDLGLPVPQTLFDNLNAAVANAGLVLDALETLGTGATMAEVIKATTGLEKLKVAASLGASFYVGAVIGSIAVASGRSVGCGNRVSDMFVFLQQNNLAFDGWNSFYARNPEILDKSSRFRVAYRSKALVGSGVYA
;
A
#
# COMPACT_ATOMS: atom_id res chain seq x y z
N MET A 1 2.76 25.91 -5.61
CA MET A 1 2.35 24.57 -5.14
C MET A 1 2.65 24.43 -3.66
N SER A 2 1.97 25.19 -2.80
CA SER A 2 2.35 25.33 -1.38
C SER A 2 1.15 25.10 -0.47
N GLN A 3 1.34 24.22 0.52
CA GLN A 3 0.59 24.07 1.78
C GLN A 3 -0.53 23.00 1.92
N CYS A 4 -0.29 21.76 1.48
CA CYS A 4 -1.01 20.62 2.09
C CYS A 4 -0.06 19.64 2.81
N TYR A 5 1.25 19.67 2.53
CA TYR A 5 2.26 18.85 3.22
C TYR A 5 2.70 19.41 4.56
N LYS A 6 2.26 18.70 5.60
CA LYS A 6 2.71 18.83 6.98
C LYS A 6 3.56 17.60 7.32
N PRO A 7 4.89 17.75 7.43
CA PRO A 7 5.76 16.68 7.92
C PRO A 7 5.22 16.12 9.24
N GLY A 8 5.06 14.80 9.34
CA GLY A 8 4.44 14.11 10.48
C GLY A 8 2.99 13.67 10.25
N ASP A 9 2.21 14.42 9.48
CA ASP A 9 0.82 14.05 9.15
C ASP A 9 0.79 12.85 8.18
N PHE A 10 1.73 12.78 7.23
CA PHE A 10 1.84 11.64 6.30
C PHE A 10 1.96 10.30 7.05
N LYS A 11 2.94 10.21 7.97
CA LYS A 11 3.17 9.01 8.80
C LYS A 11 1.91 8.64 9.56
N THR A 12 1.26 9.62 10.15
CA THR A 12 0.03 9.44 10.93
C THR A 12 -1.07 8.87 10.05
N TYR A 13 -1.35 9.49 8.90
CA TYR A 13 -2.41 9.06 7.98
C TYR A 13 -2.13 7.72 7.31
N PHE A 14 -0.86 7.41 7.02
CA PHE A 14 -0.46 6.10 6.51
C PHE A 14 -0.73 5.01 7.57
N ASN A 15 -0.26 5.23 8.80
CA ASN A 15 -0.45 4.29 9.91
C ASN A 15 -1.92 4.08 10.24
N GLU A 16 -2.72 5.15 10.26
CA GLU A 16 -4.17 5.08 10.42
C GLU A 16 -4.80 4.20 9.34
N ASN A 17 -4.49 4.45 8.07
CA ASN A 17 -5.12 3.73 6.97
C ASN A 17 -4.83 2.22 7.00
N MET A 18 -3.56 1.86 7.25
CA MET A 18 -3.13 0.46 7.38
C MET A 18 -3.73 -0.22 8.61
N LYS A 19 -3.80 0.48 9.75
CA LYS A 19 -4.43 -0.02 10.97
C LYS A 19 -5.92 -0.25 10.77
N ASP A 20 -6.62 0.65 10.08
CA ASP A 20 -8.03 0.50 9.74
C ASP A 20 -8.30 -0.69 8.82
N LEU A 21 -7.31 -1.07 7.99
CA LEU A 21 -7.33 -2.30 7.17
C LEU A 21 -6.96 -3.56 7.96
N GLY A 22 -6.63 -3.42 9.24
CA GLY A 22 -6.15 -4.51 10.09
C GLY A 22 -4.76 -5.02 9.72
N LEU A 23 -3.96 -4.24 8.98
CA LEU A 23 -2.65 -4.65 8.51
C LEU A 23 -1.53 -4.18 9.46
N PRO A 24 -0.47 -4.98 9.64
CA PRO A 24 0.70 -4.53 10.37
C PRO A 24 1.42 -3.43 9.59
N VAL A 25 2.00 -2.46 10.30
CA VAL A 25 2.89 -1.45 9.72
C VAL A 25 4.28 -1.62 10.27
N PRO A 26 5.30 -1.87 9.43
CA PRO A 26 6.69 -1.87 9.87
C PRO A 26 7.12 -0.44 10.20
N GLN A 27 7.78 -0.29 11.35
CA GLN A 27 8.32 1.01 11.75
C GLN A 27 9.35 1.50 10.74
N THR A 28 9.47 2.82 10.56
CA THR A 28 10.52 3.52 9.79
C THR A 28 10.49 3.38 8.26
N LEU A 29 9.95 2.31 7.69
CA LEU A 29 9.92 2.13 6.22
C LEU A 29 8.96 3.10 5.52
N PHE A 30 7.88 3.49 6.19
CA PHE A 30 6.80 4.30 5.62
C PHE A 30 6.59 5.62 6.39
N ASP A 31 7.64 6.12 7.06
CA ASP A 31 7.55 7.29 7.94
C ASP A 31 7.45 8.63 7.18
N ASN A 32 7.84 8.65 5.91
CA ASN A 32 7.69 9.82 5.05
C ASN A 32 7.40 9.38 3.61
N LEU A 33 6.88 10.29 2.80
CA LEU A 33 6.43 10.00 1.43
C LEU A 33 7.54 9.41 0.55
N ASN A 34 8.74 10.01 0.56
CA ASN A 34 9.84 9.57 -0.30
C ASN A 34 10.30 8.15 0.06
N ALA A 35 10.49 7.87 1.35
CA ALA A 35 10.84 6.53 1.82
C ALA A 35 9.74 5.52 1.52
N ALA A 36 8.48 5.92 1.69
CA ALA A 36 7.34 5.06 1.45
C ALA A 36 7.22 4.66 -0.04
N VAL A 37 7.35 5.63 -0.95
CA VAL A 37 7.35 5.38 -2.40
C VAL A 37 8.52 4.50 -2.81
N ALA A 38 9.74 4.80 -2.35
CA ALA A 38 10.92 4.01 -2.68
C ALA A 38 10.78 2.55 -2.21
N ASN A 39 10.33 2.35 -0.96
CA ASN A 39 10.13 0.99 -0.43
C ASN A 39 8.97 0.27 -1.12
N ALA A 40 7.88 0.97 -1.46
CA ALA A 40 6.77 0.39 -2.21
C ALA A 40 7.21 -0.10 -3.60
N GLY A 41 8.07 0.66 -4.29
CA GLY A 41 8.67 0.25 -5.55
C GLY A 41 9.49 -1.04 -5.40
N LEU A 42 10.36 -1.13 -4.39
CA LEU A 42 11.14 -2.34 -4.14
C LEU A 42 10.28 -3.59 -3.88
N VAL A 43 9.20 -3.44 -3.11
CA VAL A 43 8.29 -4.55 -2.82
C VAL A 43 7.48 -4.92 -4.08
N LEU A 44 7.11 -3.94 -4.90
CA LEU A 44 6.41 -4.15 -6.15
C LEU A 44 7.28 -4.87 -7.18
N ASP A 45 8.52 -4.45 -7.40
CA ASP A 45 9.46 -5.09 -8.34
C ASP A 45 9.68 -6.57 -7.98
N ALA A 46 9.80 -6.85 -6.68
CA ALA A 46 9.93 -8.21 -6.18
C ALA A 46 8.64 -9.02 -6.38
N LEU A 47 7.47 -8.41 -6.20
CA LEU A 47 6.18 -9.04 -6.47
C LEU A 47 6.00 -9.34 -7.96
N GLU A 48 6.41 -8.45 -8.86
CA GLU A 48 6.36 -8.67 -10.31
C GLU A 48 7.28 -9.84 -10.72
N THR A 49 8.43 -9.97 -10.07
CA THR A 49 9.36 -11.08 -10.31
C THR A 49 8.84 -12.42 -9.80
N LEU A 50 8.26 -12.44 -8.59
CA LEU A 50 7.78 -13.66 -7.92
C LEU A 50 6.39 -14.09 -8.38
N GLY A 51 5.64 -13.17 -8.98
CA GLY A 51 4.26 -13.37 -9.34
C GLY A 51 3.30 -13.12 -8.18
N THR A 52 2.04 -12.97 -8.54
CA THR A 52 1.05 -12.33 -7.67
C THR A 52 0.49 -13.21 -6.55
N GLY A 53 0.74 -14.52 -6.68
CA GLY A 53 0.49 -15.55 -5.68
C GLY A 53 1.52 -15.58 -4.55
N ALA A 54 2.62 -14.83 -4.67
CA ALA A 54 3.67 -14.80 -3.68
C ALA A 54 3.18 -14.28 -2.32
N THR A 55 3.86 -14.73 -1.28
CA THR A 55 3.74 -14.26 0.10
C THR A 55 4.75 -13.16 0.37
N MET A 56 4.49 -12.32 1.37
CA MET A 56 5.47 -11.34 1.82
C MET A 56 6.76 -12.00 2.34
N ALA A 57 6.70 -13.24 2.84
CA ALA A 57 7.89 -14.00 3.20
C ALA A 57 8.82 -14.26 2.00
N GLU A 58 8.26 -14.54 0.83
CA GLU A 58 9.03 -14.73 -0.41
C GLU A 58 9.59 -13.40 -0.92
N VAL A 59 8.80 -12.32 -0.87
CA VAL A 59 9.28 -10.98 -1.22
C VAL A 59 10.45 -10.55 -0.34
N ILE A 60 10.36 -10.74 0.98
CA ILE A 60 11.45 -10.41 1.92
C ILE A 60 12.71 -11.24 1.64
N LYS A 61 12.57 -12.48 1.15
CA LYS A 61 13.73 -13.31 0.76
C LYS A 61 14.34 -12.86 -0.56
N ALA A 62 13.53 -12.33 -1.47
CA ALA A 62 13.97 -11.85 -2.77
C ALA A 62 14.57 -10.43 -2.74
N THR A 63 14.34 -9.67 -1.68
CA THR A 63 14.77 -8.26 -1.56
C THR A 63 15.60 -8.01 -0.30
N THR A 64 16.70 -7.26 -0.43
CA THR A 64 17.53 -6.83 0.70
C THR A 64 16.97 -5.57 1.37
N GLY A 65 17.13 -5.43 2.70
CA GLY A 65 16.70 -4.23 3.42
C GLY A 65 15.20 -4.17 3.79
N LEU A 66 14.46 -5.23 3.46
CA LEU A 66 13.03 -5.38 3.76
C LEU A 66 12.76 -6.27 4.99
N GLU A 67 13.76 -6.52 5.84
CA GLU A 67 13.61 -7.42 6.99
C GLU A 67 12.58 -6.91 8.01
N LYS A 68 12.34 -5.60 8.04
CA LYS A 68 11.29 -4.99 8.88
C LYS A 68 9.87 -5.40 8.44
N LEU A 69 9.69 -5.85 7.19
CA LEU A 69 8.41 -6.38 6.70
C LEU A 69 8.08 -7.78 7.21
N LYS A 70 8.94 -8.43 8.01
CA LYS A 70 8.68 -9.75 8.60
C LYS A 70 7.36 -9.83 9.37
N VAL A 71 6.89 -8.71 9.93
CA VAL A 71 5.56 -8.61 10.58
C VAL A 71 4.39 -8.90 9.64
N ALA A 72 4.60 -8.75 8.33
CA ALA A 72 3.64 -9.00 7.26
C ALA A 72 3.89 -10.33 6.54
N ALA A 73 4.90 -11.13 6.94
CA ALA A 73 5.39 -12.28 6.17
C ALA A 73 4.30 -13.33 5.84
N SER A 74 3.29 -13.47 6.69
CA SER A 74 2.17 -14.42 6.51
C SER A 74 1.08 -13.91 5.56
N LEU A 75 1.19 -12.68 5.04
CA LEU A 75 0.20 -12.08 4.17
C LEU A 75 0.54 -12.34 2.70
N GLY A 76 -0.49 -12.46 1.87
CA GLY A 76 -0.35 -12.42 0.41
C GLY A 76 0.31 -11.11 -0.01
N ALA A 77 1.38 -11.20 -0.79
CA ALA A 77 2.20 -10.05 -1.16
C ALA A 77 1.41 -9.06 -2.02
N SER A 78 0.58 -9.54 -2.95
CA SER A 78 -0.29 -8.69 -3.78
C SER A 78 -1.24 -7.82 -2.95
N PHE A 79 -1.88 -8.39 -1.93
CA PHE A 79 -2.75 -7.64 -1.03
C PHE A 79 -1.99 -6.65 -0.16
N TYR A 80 -0.83 -7.04 0.34
CA TYR A 80 -0.04 -6.16 1.20
C TYR A 80 0.56 -4.99 0.40
N VAL A 81 1.12 -5.25 -0.78
CA VAL A 81 1.66 -4.24 -1.70
C VAL A 81 0.56 -3.27 -2.14
N GLY A 82 -0.59 -3.77 -2.57
CA GLY A 82 -1.71 -2.92 -2.95
C GLY A 82 -2.24 -2.07 -1.79
N ALA A 83 -2.26 -2.60 -0.57
CA ALA A 83 -2.64 -1.82 0.61
C ALA A 83 -1.60 -0.76 0.98
N VAL A 84 -0.31 -1.06 0.86
CA VAL A 84 0.77 -0.09 1.05
C VAL A 84 0.63 1.05 0.05
N ILE A 85 0.55 0.75 -1.26
CA ILE A 85 0.47 1.77 -2.31
C ILE A 85 -0.80 2.62 -2.15
N GLY A 86 -1.96 1.99 -1.91
CA GLY A 86 -3.21 2.71 -1.63
C GLY A 86 -3.15 3.56 -0.35
N SER A 87 -2.48 3.09 0.70
CA SER A 87 -2.29 3.86 1.93
C SER A 87 -1.33 5.04 1.74
N ILE A 88 -0.31 4.91 0.88
CA ILE A 88 0.56 6.04 0.51
C ILE A 88 -0.28 7.09 -0.23
N ALA A 89 -1.14 6.68 -1.17
CA ALA A 89 -2.00 7.62 -1.88
C ALA A 89 -2.98 8.33 -0.93
N VAL A 90 -3.65 7.58 -0.03
CA VAL A 90 -4.56 8.18 0.98
C VAL A 90 -3.79 9.14 1.89
N ALA A 91 -2.62 8.76 2.38
CA ALA A 91 -1.80 9.64 3.20
C ALA A 91 -1.38 10.88 2.41
N SER A 92 -0.94 10.70 1.16
CA SER A 92 -0.49 11.76 0.26
C SER A 92 -1.60 12.75 -0.06
N GLY A 93 -2.81 12.37 -0.47
CA GLY A 93 -3.83 13.39 -0.73
C GLY A 93 -4.36 14.07 0.53
N ARG A 94 -4.29 13.42 1.71
CA ARG A 94 -4.58 14.08 2.99
C ARG A 94 -3.47 15.04 3.42
N SER A 95 -2.22 14.71 3.11
CA SER A 95 -1.04 15.49 3.47
C SER A 95 -0.42 16.22 2.28
N VAL A 96 -1.01 16.33 1.10
CA VAL A 96 -0.38 16.96 -0.09
C VAL A 96 -1.47 17.45 -1.07
N GLY A 97 -2.59 16.75 -1.16
CA GLY A 97 -3.67 17.05 -2.13
C GLY A 97 -4.87 17.83 -1.60
N CYS A 98 -5.00 18.07 -0.29
CA CYS A 98 -6.18 18.70 0.32
C CYS A 98 -7.52 17.99 -0.01
N GLY A 99 -7.47 16.69 -0.34
CA GLY A 99 -8.58 15.81 -0.74
C GLY A 99 -8.05 14.58 -1.47
N ASN A 100 -8.78 13.44 -1.41
CA ASN A 100 -8.44 12.21 -2.14
C ASN A 100 -9.64 11.72 -2.93
N ARG A 101 -9.57 11.83 -4.26
CA ARG A 101 -10.47 11.11 -5.18
C ARG A 101 -9.71 9.93 -5.79
N VAL A 102 -10.44 8.93 -6.26
CA VAL A 102 -9.85 7.80 -7.00
C VAL A 102 -9.09 8.28 -8.25
N SER A 103 -9.48 9.40 -8.86
CA SER A 103 -8.72 10.05 -9.94
C SER A 103 -7.29 10.44 -9.53
N ASP A 104 -7.10 10.84 -8.27
CA ASP A 104 -5.79 11.25 -7.75
C ASP A 104 -4.89 10.03 -7.56
N MET A 105 -5.47 8.84 -7.39
CA MET A 105 -4.75 7.57 -7.39
C MET A 105 -4.09 7.28 -8.75
N PHE A 106 -4.81 7.50 -9.87
CA PHE A 106 -4.25 7.30 -11.22
C PHE A 106 -2.99 8.15 -11.41
N VAL A 107 -3.10 9.44 -11.10
CA VAL A 107 -2.00 10.40 -11.23
C VAL A 107 -0.85 10.03 -10.30
N PHE A 108 -1.16 9.68 -9.05
CA PHE A 108 -0.17 9.28 -8.05
C PHE A 108 0.65 8.05 -8.49
N LEU A 109 -0.03 7.00 -8.96
CA LEU A 109 0.63 5.77 -9.42
C LEU A 109 1.57 6.06 -10.59
N GLN A 110 1.11 6.84 -11.57
CA GLN A 110 1.92 7.16 -12.76
C GLN A 110 3.12 8.04 -12.42
N GLN A 111 2.93 9.06 -11.57
CA GLN A 111 4.01 9.99 -11.19
C GLN A 111 5.10 9.32 -10.35
N ASN A 112 4.75 8.30 -9.57
CA ASN A 112 5.66 7.62 -8.65
C ASN A 112 6.14 6.26 -9.20
N ASN A 113 5.78 5.90 -10.44
CA ASN A 113 6.08 4.61 -11.04
C ASN A 113 5.67 3.41 -10.17
N LEU A 114 4.47 3.50 -9.56
CA LEU A 114 3.89 2.46 -8.70
C LEU A 114 2.69 1.75 -9.37
N ALA A 115 2.43 2.04 -10.65
CA ALA A 115 1.42 1.33 -11.41
C ALA A 115 1.88 -0.12 -11.66
N PHE A 116 0.99 -1.07 -11.43
CA PHE A 116 1.25 -2.50 -11.58
C PHE A 116 0.15 -3.15 -12.42
N ASP A 117 0.41 -4.28 -13.08
CA ASP A 117 -0.60 -4.88 -13.96
C ASP A 117 -1.91 -5.18 -13.21
N GLY A 118 -3.06 -4.87 -13.81
CA GLY A 118 -4.38 -5.05 -13.19
C GLY A 118 -4.69 -4.17 -11.97
N TRP A 119 -3.89 -3.14 -11.67
CA TRP A 119 -4.08 -2.25 -10.51
C TRP A 119 -5.49 -1.63 -10.44
N ASN A 120 -6.06 -1.25 -11.57
CA ASN A 120 -7.41 -0.69 -11.67
C ASN A 120 -8.48 -1.67 -11.19
N SER A 121 -8.40 -2.93 -11.62
CA SER A 121 -9.30 -4.00 -11.18
C SER A 121 -9.11 -4.33 -9.70
N PHE A 122 -7.86 -4.25 -9.21
CA PHE A 122 -7.52 -4.47 -7.81
C PHE A 122 -8.19 -3.45 -6.90
N TYR A 123 -8.07 -2.15 -7.17
CA TYR A 123 -8.70 -1.12 -6.34
C TYR A 123 -10.23 -1.03 -6.55
N ALA A 124 -10.75 -1.43 -7.72
CA ALA A 124 -12.19 -1.57 -7.92
C ALA A 124 -12.81 -2.68 -7.05
N ARG A 125 -12.06 -3.78 -6.80
CA ARG A 125 -12.48 -4.89 -5.94
C ARG A 125 -12.16 -4.70 -4.46
N ASN A 126 -11.27 -3.77 -4.16
CA ASN A 126 -10.86 -3.42 -2.81
C ASN A 126 -11.03 -1.91 -2.55
N PRO A 127 -12.25 -1.35 -2.77
CA PRO A 127 -12.49 0.08 -2.60
C PRO A 127 -12.23 0.53 -1.15
N GLU A 128 -12.35 -0.38 -0.18
CA GLU A 128 -12.08 -0.12 1.23
C GLU A 128 -10.64 0.30 1.53
N ILE A 129 -9.69 0.12 0.62
CA ILE A 129 -8.33 0.65 0.78
C ILE A 129 -8.35 2.19 0.75
N LEU A 130 -9.16 2.76 -0.16
CA LEU A 130 -9.24 4.19 -0.42
C LEU A 130 -10.43 4.84 0.31
N ASP A 131 -11.57 4.16 0.37
CA ASP A 131 -12.78 4.63 1.01
C ASP A 131 -12.75 4.40 2.52
N LYS A 132 -12.54 5.49 3.27
CA LYS A 132 -12.55 5.49 4.74
C LYS A 132 -13.93 5.26 5.36
N SER A 133 -15.01 5.48 4.61
CA SER A 133 -16.38 5.28 5.12
C SER A 133 -16.84 3.82 5.06
N SER A 134 -16.08 2.96 4.37
CA SER A 134 -16.42 1.54 4.24
C SER A 134 -16.42 0.84 5.60
N ARG A 135 -17.53 0.15 5.91
CA ARG A 135 -17.67 -0.68 7.13
C ARG A 135 -16.85 -1.98 7.06
N PHE A 136 -16.31 -2.32 5.90
CA PHE A 136 -15.62 -3.59 5.64
C PHE A 136 -14.09 -3.48 5.67
N ARG A 137 -13.53 -2.34 6.10
CA ARG A 137 -12.07 -2.12 6.13
C ARG A 137 -11.33 -3.18 6.95
N VAL A 138 -11.86 -3.56 8.11
CA VAL A 138 -11.26 -4.59 8.98
C VAL A 138 -11.28 -5.98 8.31
N ALA A 139 -12.24 -6.24 7.41
CA ALA A 139 -12.32 -7.51 6.68
C ALA A 139 -11.22 -7.64 5.60
N TYR A 140 -10.54 -6.54 5.25
CA TYR A 140 -9.43 -6.57 4.30
C TYR A 140 -8.30 -7.48 4.76
N ARG A 141 -7.97 -7.49 6.06
CA ARG A 141 -6.96 -8.39 6.63
C ARG A 141 -7.28 -9.85 6.31
N SER A 142 -8.55 -10.26 6.38
CA SER A 142 -8.96 -11.62 6.06
C SER A 142 -8.71 -11.95 4.59
N LYS A 143 -8.96 -11.01 3.66
CA LYS A 143 -8.58 -11.16 2.25
C LYS A 143 -7.07 -11.34 2.09
N ALA A 144 -6.26 -10.56 2.81
CA ALA A 144 -4.81 -10.64 2.75
C ALA A 144 -4.22 -11.92 3.37
N LEU A 145 -4.91 -12.54 4.34
CA LEU A 145 -4.51 -13.81 4.96
C LEU A 145 -4.86 -15.02 4.10
N VAL A 146 -5.99 -14.98 3.40
CA VAL A 146 -6.50 -16.10 2.59
C VAL A 146 -6.03 -16.00 1.14
N GLY A 147 -5.84 -14.80 0.63
CA GLY A 147 -5.60 -14.51 -0.77
C GLY A 147 -4.16 -14.76 -1.20
N SER A 148 -3.95 -15.87 -1.90
CA SER A 148 -2.80 -16.09 -2.79
C SER A 148 -3.26 -15.76 -4.22
N GLY A 149 -2.81 -14.63 -4.78
CA GLY A 149 -2.99 -14.28 -6.20
C GLY A 149 -4.37 -13.70 -6.55
N VAL A 150 -4.51 -12.37 -6.56
CA VAL A 150 -5.75 -11.69 -7.00
C VAL A 150 -5.50 -10.68 -8.11
N TYR A 151 -4.74 -11.12 -9.12
CA TYR A 151 -4.81 -10.54 -10.46
C TYR A 151 -5.40 -11.58 -11.39
N ALA A 152 -6.71 -11.55 -11.46
CA ALA A 152 -7.50 -12.02 -12.59
C ALA A 152 -8.68 -11.08 -12.71
#